data_AF-A0A9E0VY51-F1
#
_entry.id   AF-A0A9E0VY51-F1
#
_cell.length_a   1.000
_cell.length_b   1.000
_cell.length_c   1.000
_cell.angle_alpha   90.00
_cell.angle_beta   90.00
_cell.angle_gamma   90.00
#
_symmetry.space_group_name_H-M   'P 1'
#
loop_
_entity.id
_entity.type
_entity.pdbx_description
1 polymer ?
#
loop_
_entity_poly.entity_id
_entity_poly.type
_entity_poly.pdbx_seq_one_letter_code
_entity_poly.pdbx_strand_id
1 'polypeptide(L)' 'TLVLEPGDLQIFRGRYSLHRVAPLRGATPRYVAILSYVEEPGMVGTPERCQQLYGRTLPIHHERAGLRADAYID' A
#
# COMPACT_ATOMS: atom_id res chain seq x y z
N THR A 1 -11.72 -2.76 -17.30
CA THR A 1 -11.83 -3.18 -15.88
C THR A 1 -11.35 -4.61 -15.79
N LEU A 2 -10.53 -4.94 -14.79
CA LEU A 2 -10.13 -6.32 -14.52
C LEU A 2 -11.27 -7.04 -13.78
N VAL A 3 -11.58 -8.27 -14.19
CA VAL A 3 -12.46 -9.18 -13.46
C VAL A 3 -11.58 -10.02 -12.56
N LEU A 4 -11.86 -10.05 -11.26
CA LEU A 4 -11.05 -10.74 -10.25
C LEU A 4 -11.89 -11.80 -9.54
N GLU A 5 -11.27 -12.94 -9.27
CA GLU A 5 -11.83 -14.06 -8.51
C GLU A 5 -11.11 -14.25 -7.16
N PRO A 6 -11.75 -14.89 -6.16
CA PRO A 6 -11.07 -15.25 -4.92
C PRO A 6 -9.84 -16.12 -5.20
N GLY A 7 -8.67 -15.65 -4.75
CA GLY A 7 -7.39 -16.33 -4.96
C GLY A 7 -6.50 -15.67 -6.02
N ASP A 8 -7.02 -14.73 -6.81
CA ASP A 8 -6.20 -13.98 -7.77
C ASP A 8 -5.09 -13.19 -7.06
N LEU A 9 -3.86 -13.31 -7.56
CA LEU A 9 -2.72 -12.52 -7.12
C LEU A 9 -2.41 -11.42 -8.14
N GLN A 10 -2.46 -10.16 -7.68
CA GLN A 10 -2.07 -9.02 -8.48
C GLN A 10 -0.71 -8.51 -8.02
N ILE A 11 0.25 -8.46 -8.95
CA ILE A 11 1.56 -7.83 -8.75
C ILE A 11 1.61 -6.59 -9.63
N PHE A 12 1.81 -5.43 -9.03
CA PHE A 12 1.97 -4.19 -9.75
C PHE A 12 2.94 -3.27 -9.02
N ARG A 13 3.57 -2.37 -9.76
CA ARG A 13 4.42 -1.33 -9.21
C ARG A 13 3.53 -0.15 -8.81
N GLY A 14 3.39 0.11 -7.51
CA GLY A 14 2.47 1.15 -7.02
C GLY A 14 2.75 2.56 -7.56
N ARG A 15 4.03 2.94 -7.71
CA ARG A 15 4.43 4.21 -8.33
C ARG A 15 4.18 4.19 -9.83
N TYR A 16 3.60 5.28 -10.35
CA TYR A 16 3.27 5.47 -11.77
C TYR A 16 2.23 4.49 -12.33
N SER A 17 1.52 3.75 -11.47
CA SER A 17 0.43 2.86 -11.86
C SER A 17 -0.88 3.36 -11.23
N LEU A 18 -1.57 4.29 -11.89
CA LEU A 18 -2.85 4.78 -11.40
C LEU A 18 -3.87 3.63 -11.33
N HIS A 19 -4.44 3.42 -10.15
CA HIS A 19 -5.43 2.38 -9.91
C HIS A 19 -6.50 2.88 -8.95
N ARG A 20 -7.68 2.26 -9.02
CA ARG A 20 -8.80 2.55 -8.11
C ARG A 20 -9.51 1.27 -7.73
N VAL A 21 -10.08 1.26 -6.53
CA VAL A 21 -10.96 0.19 -6.06
C VAL A 21 -12.41 0.61 -6.33
N ALA A 22 -13.19 -0.24 -7.00
CA ALA A 22 -14.61 0.00 -7.18
C ALA A 22 -15.36 -0.10 -5.83
N PRO A 23 -16.37 0.76 -5.58
CA PRO A 23 -17.20 0.68 -4.38
C PRO A 23 -17.79 -0.72 -4.17
N LEU A 24 -17.83 -1.17 -2.93
CA LEU A 24 -18.45 -2.44 -2.55
C LEU A 24 -19.98 -2.35 -2.73
N ARG A 25 -20.60 -3.45 -3.17
CA ARG A 25 -22.06 -3.60 -3.33
C ARG A 25 -22.49 -5.00 -2.90
N GLY A 26 -23.68 -5.12 -2.32
CA GLY A 26 -24.25 -6.41 -1.90
C GLY A 26 -23.80 -6.86 -0.50
N ALA A 27 -24.25 -8.05 -0.10
CA ALA A 27 -24.04 -8.58 1.25
C ALA A 27 -22.74 -9.39 1.41
N THR A 28 -22.14 -9.84 0.31
CA THR A 28 -20.92 -10.64 0.36
C THR A 28 -19.71 -9.77 0.67
N PRO A 29 -18.95 -10.02 1.75
CA PRO A 29 -17.74 -9.27 2.04
C PRO A 29 -16.63 -9.57 1.02
N ARG A 30 -15.82 -8.55 0.70
CA ARG A 30 -14.59 -8.71 -0.10
C ARG A 30 -13.38 -8.52 0.81
N TYR A 31 -12.67 -9.60 1.08
CA TYR A 31 -11.40 -9.58 1.81
C TYR A 31 -10.23 -9.48 0.84
N VAL A 32 -9.27 -8.61 1.15
CA VAL A 32 -8.06 -8.41 0.34
C VAL A 32 -6.86 -8.38 1.29
N ALA A 33 -5.85 -9.19 1.01
CA ALA A 33 -4.55 -9.08 1.62
C ALA A 33 -3.66 -8.20 0.73
N ILE A 34 -3.09 -7.13 1.29
CA ILE A 34 -2.17 -6.25 0.57
C ILE A 34 -0.78 -6.41 1.17
N LEU A 35 0.14 -6.87 0.34
CA LEU A 35 1.56 -6.96 0.67
C LEU A 35 2.29 -5.83 -0.05
N SER A 36 3.13 -5.10 0.67
CA SER A 36 3.98 -4.05 0.10
C SER A 36 5.43 -4.45 0.29
N TYR A 37 6.20 -4.31 -0.77
CA TYR A 37 7.63 -4.63 -0.79
C TYR A 37 8.41 -3.37 -1.12
N VAL A 38 9.58 -3.25 -0.49
CA VAL A 38 10.53 -2.15 -0.66
C VAL A 38 11.92 -2.74 -0.91
N GLU A 39 12.73 -2.04 -1.69
CA GLU A 39 14.08 -2.49 -2.02
C GLU A 39 15.05 -2.24 -0.85
N GLU A 40 14.88 -1.12 -0.14
CA GLU A 40 15.77 -0.73 0.95
C GLU A 40 15.46 -1.52 2.25
N PRO A 41 16.42 -2.29 2.80
CA PRO A 41 16.22 -3.03 4.04
C PRO A 41 15.83 -2.13 5.21
N GLY A 42 14.74 -2.49 5.89
CA GLY A 42 14.25 -1.75 7.05
C GLY A 42 13.43 -0.50 6.73
N MET A 43 13.27 -0.15 5.45
CA MET A 43 12.35 0.92 5.02
C MET A 43 10.92 0.60 5.45
N VAL A 44 10.24 1.62 5.94
CA VAL A 44 8.82 1.59 6.31
C VAL A 44 8.11 2.79 5.70
N GLY A 45 6.78 2.77 5.69
CA GLY A 45 6.00 3.91 5.21
C GLY A 45 6.31 5.19 5.99
N THR A 46 6.29 6.33 5.31
CA THR A 46 6.46 7.63 5.96
C THR A 46 5.32 7.89 6.96
N PRO A 47 5.55 8.66 8.03
CA PRO A 47 4.51 8.99 9.00
C PRO A 47 3.24 9.56 8.34
N GLU A 48 3.41 10.49 7.39
CA GLU A 48 2.30 11.08 6.65
C GLU A 48 1.49 10.03 5.89
N ARG A 49 2.16 9.16 5.12
CA ARG A 49 1.48 8.14 4.32
C ARG A 49 0.78 7.09 5.17
N CYS A 50 1.40 6.66 6.27
CA CYS A 50 0.77 5.75 7.22
C CYS A 50 -0.47 6.37 7.87
N GLN A 51 -0.42 7.67 8.19
CA GLN A 51 -1.58 8.38 8.73
C GLN A 51 -2.72 8.46 7.70
N GLN A 52 -2.42 8.77 6.44
CA GLN A 52 -3.42 8.85 5.37
C GLN A 52 -4.07 7.48 5.07
N LEU A 53 -3.27 6.41 5.02
CA LEU A 53 -3.76 5.08 4.63
C LEU A 53 -4.41 4.31 5.79
N TYR A 54 -3.85 4.42 6.99
CA TYR A 54 -4.24 3.58 8.13
C TYR A 54 -4.85 4.38 9.28
N GLY A 55 -4.86 5.71 9.20
CA GLY A 55 -5.34 6.58 10.28
C GLY A 55 -4.46 6.60 11.53
N ARG A 56 -3.27 5.97 11.48
CA ARG A 56 -2.36 5.87 12.62
C ARG A 56 -0.90 5.76 12.19
N THR A 57 -0.01 6.15 13.09
CA THR A 57 1.44 5.93 12.98
C THR A 57 1.97 5.11 14.16
N LEU A 58 3.18 4.58 14.03
CA LEU A 58 3.89 3.80 15.04
C LEU A 58 5.28 4.43 15.22
N PRO A 59 5.97 4.24 16.37
CA PRO A 59 7.29 4.80 16.61
C PRO A 59 8.29 4.53 15.49
N ILE A 60 8.29 3.30 14.96
CA ILE A 60 9.16 2.89 13.85
C ILE A 60 9.00 3.74 12.58
N HIS A 61 7.81 4.27 12.30
CA HIS A 61 7.59 5.15 11.14
C HIS A 61 8.30 6.49 11.30
N HIS A 62 8.44 6.98 12.53
CA HIS A 62 9.14 8.22 12.86
C HIS A 62 10.65 7.98 12.94
N GLU A 63 11.07 6.89 13.60
CA GLU A 63 12.49 6.51 13.74
C GLU A 63 13.19 6.27 12.40
N ARG A 64 12.46 5.76 11.41
CA ARG A 64 12.99 5.40 10.08
C ARG A 64 12.47 6.30 8.97
N ALA A 65 11.90 7.46 9.32
CA ALA A 65 11.41 8.41 8.34
C ALA A 65 12.52 8.81 7.36
N GLY A 66 12.24 8.72 6.06
CA GLY A 66 13.18 9.07 5.00
C GLY A 66 14.19 7.98 4.63
N LEU A 67 14.20 6.82 5.29
CA LEU A 67 15.05 5.69 4.89
C LEU A 67 14.53 5.06 3.59
N ARG A 68 15.21 5.32 2.48
CA ARG A 68 14.86 4.83 1.13
C ARG A 68 16.07 4.92 0.20
N ALA A 69 16.15 4.04 -0.80
CA ALA A 69 17.17 4.07 -1.84
C ALA A 69 16.76 4.91 -3.06
N ASP A 70 15.46 5.14 -3.24
CA ASP A 70 14.91 5.76 -4.44
C ASP A 70 14.70 7.27 -4.27
N ALA A 71 14.77 8.00 -5.40
CA ALA A 71 14.56 9.45 -5.46
C ALA A 71 13.13 9.84 -5.90
N TYR A 72 12.15 8.94 -5.76
CA TYR A 72 10.77 9.25 -6.16
C TYR A 72 10.10 10.22 -5.18
N ILE A 73 9.29 11.11 -5.72
CA ILE A 73 8.40 11.97 -4.94
C ILE A 73 7.39 11.08 -4.18
N ASP A 74 7.03 11.49 -2.96
CA ASP A 74 6.00 10.85 -2.15
C ASP A 74 4.58 11.32 -2.47
#